data_AF-A0A924YB03-F1
#
_entry.id   AF-A0A924YB03-F1
#
_cell.length_a   1.000
_cell.length_b   1.000
_cell.length_c   1.000
_cell.angle_alpha   90.00
_cell.angle_beta   90.00
_cell.angle_gamma   90.00
#
_symmetry.space_group_name_H-M   'P 1'
#
loop_
_entity.id
_entity.type
_entity.pdbx_description
1 polymer ?
#
loop_
_entity_poly.entity_id
_entity_poly.type
_entity_poly.pdbx_seq_one_letter_code
_entity_poly.pdbx_strand_id
1 'polypeptide(L)'
;DIDVIFIGPTDLSHSYGAPGNPEHPDVQAAMQRIIDAVEGTDKILGTIVRDPAAAKKWQDRGVRYLTLTLETLLRSASRDFLAGVRS
;
A
#
# COMPACT_ATOMS: atom_id res chain seq x y z
N ASP A 1 4.17 -7.48 -24.09
CA ASP A 1 3.96 -6.20 -23.40
C ASP A 1 3.79 -6.40 -21.90
N ILE A 2 3.87 -5.30 -21.15
CA ILE A 2 3.64 -5.25 -19.70
C ILE A 2 2.27 -4.62 -19.48
N ASP A 3 1.43 -5.22 -18.63
CA ASP A 3 0.07 -4.76 -18.33
C ASP A 3 -0.05 -4.07 -16.96
N VAL A 4 0.75 -4.54 -16.00
CA VAL A 4 0.66 -4.13 -14.59
C VAL A 4 2.02 -3.69 -14.08
N ILE A 5 2.02 -2.53 -13.41
CA ILE A 5 3.13 -2.07 -12.58
C ILE A 5 2.68 -2.21 -11.13
N PHE A 6 3.43 -2.95 -10.33
CA PHE A 6 3.06 -3.23 -8.95
C PHE A 6 4.15 -2.73 -8.00
N ILE A 7 3.76 -1.91 -7.02
CA ILE A 7 4.70 -1.36 -6.02
C ILE A 7 4.53 -2.09 -4.70
N GLY A 8 5.63 -2.68 -4.21
CA GLY A 8 5.75 -3.18 -2.83
C GLY A 8 6.29 -2.09 -1.92
N PRO A 9 5.48 -1.47 -1.03
CA PRO A 9 5.94 -0.34 -0.22
C PRO A 9 7.05 -0.72 0.77
N THR A 10 7.03 -1.95 1.28
CA THR A 10 8.07 -2.48 2.17
C THR A 10 9.41 -2.58 1.44
N ASP A 11 9.44 -3.19 0.26
CA ASP A 11 10.69 -3.36 -0.50
C ASP A 11 11.22 -2.01 -0.99
N LEU A 12 10.31 -1.14 -1.45
CA LEU A 12 10.66 0.23 -1.83
C LEU A 12 11.30 0.98 -0.67
N SER A 13 10.76 0.85 0.55
CA SER A 13 11.32 1.51 1.72
C SER A 13 12.73 0.99 2.07
N HIS A 14 13.00 -0.31 1.88
CA HIS A 14 14.35 -0.85 2.01
C HIS A 14 15.30 -0.26 0.97
N SER A 15 14.89 -0.17 -0.30
CA SER A 15 15.73 0.39 -1.37
C SER A 15 16.08 1.86 -1.15
N TYR A 16 15.22 2.62 -0.47
CA TYR A 16 15.45 4.04 -0.13
C TYR A 16 16.12 4.25 1.24
N GLY A 17 16.62 3.19 1.88
CA GLY A 17 17.32 3.31 3.17
C GLY A 17 16.41 3.58 4.37
N ALA A 18 15.09 3.37 4.22
CA ALA A 18 14.07 3.53 5.26
C ALA A 18 13.36 2.19 5.55
N PRO A 19 14.07 1.15 6.01
CA PRO A 19 13.52 -0.20 6.16
C PRO A 19 12.31 -0.21 7.10
N GLY A 20 11.20 -0.78 6.63
CA GLY A 20 9.96 -0.86 7.40
C GLY A 20 9.18 0.46 7.54
N ASN A 21 9.64 1.56 6.91
CA ASN A 21 8.94 2.85 6.93
C ASN A 21 8.46 3.30 5.54
N PRO A 22 7.33 2.79 5.05
CA PRO A 22 6.73 3.22 3.78
C PRO A 22 6.32 4.70 3.75
N GLU A 23 6.07 5.32 4.91
CA GLU A 23 5.65 6.73 5.01
C GLU A 23 6.85 7.69 5.04
N HIS A 24 8.08 7.19 4.90
CA HIS A 24 9.26 8.05 4.76
C HIS A 24 9.10 8.99 3.56
N PRO A 25 9.47 10.28 3.67
CA PRO A 25 9.26 11.27 2.62
C PRO A 25 9.81 10.85 1.25
N ASP A 26 11.01 10.28 1.22
CA ASP A 26 11.63 9.82 -0.04
C ASP A 26 10.88 8.64 -0.68
N VAL A 27 10.30 7.76 0.15
CA VAL A 27 9.49 6.63 -0.32
C VAL A 27 8.17 7.13 -0.89
N GLN A 28 7.51 8.07 -0.20
CA GLN A 28 6.28 8.70 -0.70
C GLN A 28 6.52 9.50 -1.98
N ALA A 29 7.65 10.20 -2.09
CA ALA A 29 8.06 10.89 -3.31
C ALA A 29 8.36 9.90 -4.46
N ALA A 30 8.97 8.73 -4.16
CA ALA A 30 9.16 7.67 -5.13
C ALA A 30 7.83 7.06 -5.61
N MET A 31 6.90 6.79 -4.69
CA MET A 31 5.54 6.35 -5.01
C MET A 31 4.84 7.35 -5.95
N GLN A 32 4.96 8.66 -5.68
CA GLN A 32 4.36 9.68 -6.54
C GLN A 32 4.99 9.68 -7.93
N ARG A 33 6.32 9.62 -8.03
CA ARG A 33 7.00 9.55 -9.33
C ARG A 33 6.56 8.36 -10.16
N ILE A 34 6.27 7.22 -9.53
CA ILE A 34 5.74 6.04 -10.23
C ILE A 34 4.31 6.31 -10.70
N ILE A 35 3.46 6.91 -9.86
CA ILE A 35 2.09 7.30 -10.25
C ILE A 35 2.12 8.22 -11.48
N ASP A 36 2.92 9.27 -11.44
CA ASP A 36 3.04 10.25 -12.53
C ASP A 36 3.53 9.59 -13.84
N ALA A 37 4.41 8.58 -13.74
CA ALA A 37 4.92 7.86 -14.90
C ALA A 37 3.90 6.88 -15.51
N VAL A 38 2.94 6.41 -14.72
CA VAL A 38 1.84 5.54 -15.19
C VAL A 38 0.64 6.36 -15.67
N GLU A 39 0.49 7.59 -15.19
CA GLU A 39 -0.60 8.47 -15.58
C GLU A 39 -0.65 8.69 -17.09
N GLY A 40 -1.85 8.61 -17.67
CA GLY A 40 -2.07 8.75 -19.12
C GLY A 40 -1.67 7.53 -19.97
N THR A 41 -1.10 6.48 -19.37
CA THR A 41 -0.81 5.20 -20.05
C THR A 41 -1.99 4.23 -19.95
N ASP A 42 -1.91 3.12 -20.69
CA ASP A 42 -2.84 1.98 -20.59
C ASP A 42 -2.47 1.00 -19.46
N LYS A 43 -1.45 1.30 -18.65
CA LYS A 43 -0.92 0.40 -17.62
C LYS A 43 -1.70 0.51 -16.32
N ILE A 44 -1.91 -0.64 -15.68
CA ILE A 44 -2.57 -0.72 -14.38
C ILE A 44 -1.54 -0.58 -13.28
N LEU A 45 -1.72 0.43 -12.41
CA LEU A 45 -0.92 0.56 -11.19
C LEU A 45 -1.55 -0.21 -10.03
N GLY A 46 -0.72 -0.97 -9.31
CA GLY A 46 -1.13 -1.70 -8.11
C GLY A 46 -0.19 -1.56 -6.92
N THR A 47 -0.72 -1.80 -5.72
CA THR A 47 0.05 -1.82 -4.47
C THR A 47 -0.63 -2.62 -3.36
N ILE A 48 0.08 -2.82 -2.25
CA ILE A 48 -0.44 -3.46 -1.03
C ILE A 48 -0.94 -2.39 -0.07
N VAL A 49 -2.14 -2.57 0.48
CA VAL A 49 -2.76 -1.66 1.47
C VAL A 49 -3.03 -2.36 2.79
N ARG A 50 -2.91 -1.59 3.89
CA ARG A 50 -2.98 -2.08 5.27
C ARG A 50 -4.23 -1.66 6.03
N ASP A 51 -5.00 -0.73 5.48
CA ASP A 51 -6.25 -0.26 6.07
C ASP A 51 -7.11 0.45 5.00
N PRO A 52 -8.39 0.74 5.30
CA PRO A 52 -9.28 1.43 4.37
C PRO A 52 -8.83 2.85 3.99
N ALA A 53 -8.14 3.57 4.87
CA ALA A 53 -7.69 4.93 4.61
C ALA A 53 -6.58 4.93 3.55
N ALA A 54 -5.62 4.01 3.66
CA ALA A 54 -4.58 3.78 2.66
C ALA A 54 -5.18 3.33 1.33
N ALA A 55 -6.17 2.42 1.34
CA ALA A 55 -6.87 1.99 0.14
C ALA A 55 -7.51 3.19 -0.60
N LYS A 56 -8.23 4.04 0.13
CA LYS A 56 -8.86 5.24 -0.42
C LYS A 56 -7.83 6.26 -0.94
N LYS A 57 -6.77 6.54 -0.16
CA LYS A 57 -5.64 7.41 -0.57
C LYS A 57 -5.06 7.01 -1.91
N TRP A 58 -4.77 5.72 -2.11
CA TRP A 58 -4.17 5.24 -3.36
C TRP A 58 -5.16 5.15 -4.51
N GLN A 59 -6.41 4.76 -4.22
CA GLN A 59 -7.48 4.78 -5.22
C GLN A 59 -7.71 6.18 -5.80
N ASP A 60 -7.72 7.20 -4.94
CA ASP A 60 -7.90 8.61 -5.35
C ASP A 60 -6.72 9.14 -6.19
N ARG A 61 -5.58 8.44 -6.17
CA ARG A 61 -4.39 8.70 -6.97
C ARG A 61 -4.28 7.81 -8.21
N GLY A 62 -5.39 7.15 -8.61
CA GLY A 62 -5.44 6.36 -9.83
C GLY A 62 -4.92 4.93 -9.71
N VAL A 63 -4.57 4.45 -8.51
CA VAL A 63 -4.22 3.03 -8.31
C VAL A 63 -5.47 2.17 -8.46
N ARG A 64 -5.43 1.16 -9.33
CA ARG A 64 -6.60 0.32 -9.68
C ARG A 64 -6.48 -1.13 -9.23
N TYR A 65 -5.28 -1.59 -8.88
CA TYR A 65 -5.05 -2.95 -8.37
C TYR A 65 -4.58 -2.92 -6.91
N LEU A 66 -5.52 -3.00 -5.97
CA LEU A 66 -5.24 -2.98 -4.53
C LEU A 66 -5.23 -4.39 -3.97
N THR A 67 -4.13 -4.79 -3.33
CA THR A 67 -4.03 -6.06 -2.62
C THR A 67 -4.02 -5.84 -1.11
N LEU A 68 -4.61 -6.78 -0.39
CA LEU A 68 -4.65 -6.81 1.07
C LEU A 68 -4.29 -8.21 1.55
N THR A 69 -3.89 -8.32 2.81
CA THR A 69 -3.55 -9.60 3.44
C THR A 69 -4.65 -10.02 4.41
N LEU A 70 -4.76 -11.33 4.66
CA LEU A 70 -5.64 -11.84 5.71
C LEU A 70 -5.27 -11.25 7.08
N GLU A 71 -3.97 -11.03 7.33
CA GLU A 71 -3.47 -10.36 8.53
C GLU A 71 -4.12 -8.98 8.71
N THR A 72 -4.15 -8.15 7.66
CA THR A 72 -4.80 -6.83 7.69
C THR A 72 -6.27 -6.92 8.11
N LEU A 73 -7.01 -7.92 7.61
CA LEU A 73 -8.42 -8.13 7.95
C LEU A 73 -8.63 -8.62 9.39
N LEU A 74 -7.83 -9.61 9.82
CA LEU A 74 -8.00 -10.24 11.12
C LEU A 74 -7.45 -9.41 12.28
N ARG A 75 -6.51 -8.51 12.03
CA ARG A 75 -5.80 -7.76 13.07
C ARG A 75 -6.73 -6.95 13.99
N SER A 76 -7.78 -6.33 13.47
CA SER A 76 -8.75 -5.61 14.30
C SER A 76 -9.61 -6.59 15.09
N ALA A 77 -10.25 -7.53 14.39
CA ALA A 77 -11.13 -8.53 15.00
C ALA A 77 -10.46 -9.33 16.12
N SER A 78 -9.20 -9.75 15.91
CA SER A 78 -8.41 -10.45 16.92
C SER A 78 -8.12 -9.59 18.15
N ARG A 79 -7.89 -8.27 17.97
CA ARG A 79 -7.71 -7.35 19.10
C ARG A 79 -9.00 -7.15 19.87
N ASP A 80 -10.12 -6.98 19.18
CA ASP A 80 -11.43 -6.78 19.80
C ASP A 80 -11.86 -8.00 20.61
N PHE A 81 -11.64 -9.21 20.07
CA PHE A 81 -11.89 -10.46 20.79
C PHE A 81 -11.05 -10.56 22.07
N LEU A 82 -9.74 -10.29 21.98
CA LEU A 82 -8.86 -10.33 23.15
C LEU A 82 -9.22 -9.29 24.21
N ALA A 83 -9.68 -8.11 23.80
CA ALA A 83 -10.15 -7.08 24.72
C ALA A 83 -11.38 -7.55 25.51
N GLY A 84 -12.30 -8.27 24.86
CA GLY A 84 -13.53 -8.77 25.49
C GLY A 84 -13.34 -9.95 26.47
N VAL A 85 -12.22 -10.68 26.39
CA VAL A 85 -11.93 -11.82 27.32
C VAL A 85 -10.93 -11.47 28.41
N ARG A 86 -10.20 -10.35 28.26
CA ARG A 86 -9.23 -9.85 29.26
C ARG A 86 -9.87 -8.95 30.32
N SER A 87 -11.20 -8.75 30.26
CA SER A 87 -11.99 -8.04 31.26
C SER A 87 -12.21 -8.88 32.50
#